data_AF-A0A1V0HY51-F1
#
_entry.id   AF-A0A1V0HY51-F1
#
_cell.length_a   1.000
_cell.length_b   1.000
_cell.length_c   1.000
_cell.angle_alpha   90.00
_cell.angle_beta   90.00
_cell.angle_gamma   90.00
#
_symmetry.space_group_name_H-M   'P 1'
#
loop_
_entity.id
_entity.type
_entity.pdbx_description
1 polymer ?
#
loop_
_entity_poly.entity_id
_entity_poly.type
_entity_poly.pdbx_seq_one_letter_code
_entity_poly.pdbx_strand_id
1 'polypeptide(L)'
;MPRRLTAFLALTALAFIGGLLATPAPADSSRPGRGHGSQMAAADPAAHGTVAYGAGPATPAAALAGGICRGFGPQAPRDISAPAGRNARLFTLAPPASQMNLCNIHTHTNAEHAGPGFALSAGGGEHGGYKCNETAQLTEKELKDPAAGLGAFHGAKPGDSIEVHWVFSSCDVAPGKGLGACMSDSCQNPQLRVESQVFLLVNDHTALDFKDYIYRGHQVQGLHQPRALPGDTGTPVTYGGSTTGPRYSQTICSPLQVTWSVRPDCARLDINSLYEWAALGNVFEEDHSHGVRPLVTAVELLSQIR
;
A
#
# COMPACT_ATOMS: atom_id res chain seq x y z
N MET A 1 -3.57 -54.15 39.94
CA MET A 1 -2.62 -54.48 41.02
C MET A 1 -1.26 -53.86 40.67
N PRO A 2 -0.76 -52.86 41.43
CA PRO A 2 0.53 -52.23 41.18
C PRO A 2 1.66 -52.93 41.97
N ARG A 3 2.88 -53.00 41.40
CA ARG A 3 4.09 -53.48 42.09
C ARG A 3 5.16 -52.38 42.14
N ARG A 4 5.34 -51.90 43.38
CA ARG A 4 6.46 -51.26 44.11
C ARG A 4 7.79 -50.90 43.41
N LEU A 5 8.16 -49.63 43.65
CA LEU A 5 9.44 -49.03 44.10
C LEU A 5 10.77 -49.82 43.95
N THR A 6 11.79 -49.12 43.44
CA THR A 6 13.02 -48.84 44.22
C THR A 6 13.74 -47.59 43.71
N ALA A 7 14.13 -46.72 44.65
CA ALA A 7 14.95 -45.53 44.45
C ALA A 7 16.43 -45.86 44.72
N PHE A 8 17.35 -45.18 44.04
CA PHE A 8 18.73 -45.04 44.48
C PHE A 8 19.20 -43.59 44.35
N LEU A 9 19.55 -43.04 45.50
CA LEU A 9 20.24 -41.76 45.71
C LEU A 9 21.75 -42.00 45.53
N ALA A 10 22.46 -41.09 44.87
CA ALA A 10 23.90 -40.92 45.09
C ALA A 10 24.23 -39.43 45.16
N LEU A 11 24.74 -39.06 46.32
CA LEU A 11 25.14 -37.76 46.81
C LEU A 11 26.59 -37.49 46.38
N THR A 12 26.90 -36.32 45.81
CA THR A 12 28.24 -35.75 45.90
C THR A 12 28.12 -34.24 45.99
N ALA A 13 28.76 -33.70 47.02
CA ALA A 13 28.73 -32.31 47.44
C ALA A 13 30.17 -31.75 47.49
N LEU A 14 30.23 -30.41 47.56
CA LEU A 14 31.37 -29.50 47.81
C LEU A 14 32.29 -29.21 46.60
N ALA A 15 32.77 -27.99 46.37
CA ALA A 15 32.83 -26.80 47.22
C ALA A 15 32.83 -25.49 46.41
N PHE A 16 32.30 -24.45 47.05
CA PHE A 16 32.40 -23.03 46.71
C PHE A 16 33.83 -22.49 46.85
N ILE A 17 34.27 -21.68 45.90
CA ILE A 17 35.14 -20.52 46.16
C ILE A 17 34.62 -19.35 45.33
N GLY A 18 34.21 -18.28 46.02
CA GLY A 18 33.82 -17.01 45.43
C GLY A 18 35.04 -16.12 45.14
N GLY A 19 34.89 -15.28 44.11
CA GLY A 19 35.78 -14.17 43.80
C GLY A 19 34.96 -13.06 43.12
N LEU A 20 34.82 -11.95 43.82
CA LEU A 20 34.08 -10.75 43.45
C LEU A 20 34.96 -9.83 42.57
N LEU A 21 34.28 -9.01 41.75
CA LEU A 21 34.72 -7.72 41.16
C LEU A 21 35.54 -7.76 39.85
N ALA A 22 34.92 -7.35 38.74
CA ALA A 22 35.02 -5.98 38.21
C ALA A 22 34.36 -5.91 36.82
N THR A 23 33.41 -4.99 36.65
CA THR A 23 32.93 -4.54 35.33
C THR A 23 34.00 -3.71 34.64
N PRO A 24 34.00 -3.69 33.29
CA PRO A 24 34.02 -2.38 32.65
C PRO A 24 33.13 -2.31 31.39
N ALA A 25 32.49 -1.15 31.23
CA ALA A 25 32.12 -0.57 29.95
C ALA A 25 32.63 0.88 29.97
N PRO A 26 32.73 1.61 28.84
CA PRO A 26 32.90 1.22 27.44
C PRO A 26 34.20 1.85 26.84
N ALA A 27 34.58 1.45 25.63
CA ALA A 27 35.57 2.20 24.85
C ALA A 27 35.01 2.52 23.46
N ASP A 28 34.80 3.80 23.25
CA ASP A 28 34.59 4.48 21.98
C ASP A 28 35.94 4.61 21.24
N SER A 29 36.01 4.21 19.97
CA SER A 29 36.94 4.79 18.99
C SER A 29 36.58 4.38 17.55
N SER A 30 35.90 5.28 16.87
CA SER A 30 36.26 5.82 15.55
C SER A 30 37.24 5.02 14.64
N ARG A 31 36.72 4.36 13.59
CA ARG A 31 36.92 4.69 12.15
C ARG A 31 36.40 3.58 11.21
N PRO A 32 35.79 3.91 10.06
CA PRO A 32 35.18 2.94 9.15
C PRO A 32 36.17 2.47 8.07
N GLY A 33 36.25 1.15 7.88
CA GLY A 33 36.86 0.53 6.70
C GLY A 33 35.90 0.62 5.50
N ARG A 34 36.41 1.14 4.38
CA ARG A 34 35.74 1.17 3.07
C ARG A 34 35.49 -0.25 2.56
N GLY A 35 34.22 -0.67 2.54
CA GLY A 35 33.73 -1.74 1.67
C GLY A 35 32.77 -1.15 0.65
N HIS A 36 33.17 -1.14 -0.62
CA HIS A 36 32.28 -0.81 -1.74
C HIS A 36 31.32 -1.97 -2.00
N GLY A 37 30.13 -1.89 -1.40
CA GLY A 37 28.95 -2.62 -1.84
C GLY A 37 27.84 -1.60 -2.06
N SER A 38 27.45 -1.37 -3.31
CA SER A 38 26.32 -0.52 -3.67
C SER A 38 25.01 -1.21 -3.27
N GLN A 39 24.61 -1.05 -2.01
CA GLN A 39 23.24 -1.29 -1.59
C GLN A 39 22.35 -0.20 -2.19
N MET A 40 21.48 -0.56 -3.12
CA MET A 40 20.28 0.24 -3.39
C MET A 40 19.36 0.09 -2.17
N ALA A 41 19.56 0.95 -1.17
CA ALA A 41 18.60 1.08 -0.09
C ALA A 41 17.27 1.53 -0.70
N ALA A 42 16.22 0.71 -0.51
CA ALA A 42 14.86 1.16 -0.71
C ALA A 42 14.64 2.34 0.24
N ALA A 43 14.53 3.55 -0.32
CA ALA A 43 14.21 4.73 0.46
C ALA A 43 12.83 4.53 1.09
N ASP A 44 12.82 4.56 2.43
CA ASP A 44 11.65 4.59 3.27
C ASP A 44 10.69 5.70 2.80
N PRO A 45 9.46 5.39 2.35
CA PRO A 45 8.56 6.40 1.83
C PRO A 45 7.98 7.32 2.92
N ALA A 46 8.26 7.07 4.21
CA ALA A 46 7.69 7.82 5.33
C ALA A 46 8.62 8.91 5.95
N ALA A 47 9.81 9.16 5.39
CA ALA A 47 10.70 10.20 5.92
C ALA A 47 10.31 11.61 5.42
N HIS A 48 9.43 12.28 6.16
CA HIS A 48 9.12 13.71 5.99
C HIS A 48 10.34 14.58 6.32
N GLY A 49 11.07 15.01 5.28
CA GLY A 49 11.98 16.16 5.34
C GLY A 49 11.31 17.37 4.70
N THR A 50 11.13 18.45 5.46
CA THR A 50 10.58 19.72 4.99
C THR A 50 11.52 20.37 3.96
N VAL A 51 11.17 20.25 2.68
CA VAL A 51 11.81 21.04 1.61
C VAL A 51 10.80 22.08 1.15
N ALA A 52 11.14 23.35 1.35
CA ALA A 52 10.36 24.47 0.87
C ALA A 52 10.37 24.50 -0.68
N TYR A 53 9.26 24.14 -1.31
CA TYR A 53 9.06 24.31 -2.75
C TYR A 53 8.25 25.57 -3.03
N GLY A 54 8.94 26.61 -3.51
CA GLY A 54 8.32 27.63 -4.33
C GLY A 54 8.23 27.13 -5.77
N ALA A 55 7.08 26.59 -6.18
CA ALA A 55 6.72 26.41 -7.58
C ALA A 55 5.19 26.26 -7.69
N GLY A 56 4.55 27.15 -8.44
CA GLY A 56 3.11 27.12 -8.72
C GLY A 56 2.69 25.91 -9.57
N PRO A 57 1.38 25.72 -9.79
CA PRO A 57 0.84 24.50 -10.38
C PRO A 57 1.31 24.34 -11.83
N ALA A 58 2.03 23.25 -12.10
CA ALA A 58 2.36 22.85 -13.46
C ALA A 58 1.11 22.32 -14.15
N THR A 59 0.70 22.99 -15.22
CA THR A 59 -0.34 22.50 -16.13
C THR A 59 0.16 21.28 -16.92
N PRO A 60 -0.73 20.39 -17.41
CA PRO A 60 -0.35 19.14 -18.10
C PRO A 60 0.56 19.36 -19.32
N ALA A 61 0.49 20.54 -19.95
CA ALA A 61 1.31 20.90 -21.11
C ALA A 61 2.79 21.16 -20.77
N ALA A 62 3.14 21.47 -19.51
CA ALA A 62 4.50 21.82 -19.12
C ALA A 62 5.44 20.60 -18.97
N ALA A 63 4.90 19.38 -18.89
CA ALA A 63 5.68 18.16 -18.67
C ALA A 63 6.44 17.64 -19.92
N LEU A 64 6.18 18.21 -21.11
CA LEU A 64 6.86 17.78 -22.34
C LEU A 64 8.22 18.45 -22.57
N ALA A 65 8.59 19.46 -21.78
CA ALA A 65 9.87 20.16 -21.92
C ALA A 65 11.08 19.37 -21.37
N GLY A 66 10.86 18.44 -20.42
CA GLY A 66 11.91 17.64 -19.77
C GLY A 66 12.13 16.24 -20.35
N GLY A 67 11.36 15.85 -21.37
CA GLY A 67 11.32 14.48 -21.88
C GLY A 67 10.64 13.50 -20.91
N ILE A 68 10.48 12.25 -21.34
CA ILE A 68 9.98 11.15 -20.49
C ILE A 68 11.15 10.30 -19.98
N CYS A 69 11.00 9.67 -18.82
CA CYS A 69 11.97 8.69 -18.33
C CYS A 69 12.09 7.51 -19.31
N ARG A 70 13.32 7.04 -19.51
CA ARG A 70 13.64 5.94 -20.44
C ARG A 70 14.25 4.79 -19.68
N GLY A 71 14.07 3.56 -20.20
CA GLY A 71 14.68 2.37 -19.61
C GLY A 71 13.80 1.63 -18.59
N PHE A 72 12.72 2.26 -18.12
CA PHE A 72 11.82 1.69 -17.12
C PHE A 72 10.67 0.91 -17.74
N GLY A 73 10.09 0.01 -16.95
CA GLY A 73 8.84 -0.67 -17.30
C GLY A 73 7.64 0.30 -17.36
N PRO A 74 6.46 -0.22 -17.72
CA PRO A 74 5.23 0.55 -17.67
C PRO A 74 5.02 1.27 -16.33
N GLN A 75 4.38 2.43 -16.35
CA GLN A 75 4.16 3.29 -15.20
C GLN A 75 2.66 3.43 -14.88
N ALA A 76 2.35 3.65 -13.60
CA ALA A 76 1.00 3.87 -13.07
C ALA A 76 0.99 5.09 -12.12
N PRO A 77 -0.14 5.77 -11.86
CA PRO A 77 -1.49 5.41 -12.25
C PRO A 77 -1.85 5.87 -13.67
N ARG A 78 -2.97 5.38 -14.20
CA ARG A 78 -3.49 5.70 -15.54
C ARG A 78 -5.01 5.79 -15.55
N ASP A 79 -5.56 6.28 -16.66
CA ASP A 79 -6.95 6.03 -17.01
C ASP A 79 -7.09 4.59 -17.52
N ILE A 80 -7.87 3.78 -16.81
CA ILE A 80 -8.09 2.36 -17.13
C ILE A 80 -9.08 2.16 -18.28
N SER A 81 -9.80 3.21 -18.70
CA SER A 81 -10.65 3.21 -19.89
C SER A 81 -9.88 3.48 -21.19
N ALA A 82 -8.63 3.95 -21.08
CA ALA A 82 -7.77 4.22 -22.22
C ALA A 82 -6.83 3.03 -22.50
N PRO A 83 -7.10 2.16 -23.49
CA PRO A 83 -6.35 0.91 -23.67
C PRO A 83 -4.93 1.10 -24.23
N ALA A 84 -4.64 2.27 -24.79
CA ALA A 84 -3.41 2.55 -25.51
C ALA A 84 -2.17 2.48 -24.59
N GLY A 85 -1.12 1.84 -25.07
CA GLY A 85 0.19 1.84 -24.44
C GLY A 85 1.24 1.28 -25.40
N ARG A 86 2.44 1.83 -25.33
CA ARG A 86 3.56 1.55 -26.25
C ARG A 86 4.84 1.19 -25.53
N ASN A 87 4.80 1.04 -24.20
CA ASN A 87 5.96 0.56 -23.46
C ASN A 87 6.24 -0.90 -23.85
N ALA A 88 7.37 -1.13 -24.52
CA ALA A 88 7.75 -2.44 -25.05
C ALA A 88 8.56 -3.31 -24.06
N ARG A 89 8.72 -2.88 -22.80
CA ARG A 89 9.46 -3.68 -21.81
C ARG A 89 8.68 -4.96 -21.51
N LEU A 90 9.38 -6.09 -21.57
CA LEU A 90 8.83 -7.37 -21.18
C LEU A 90 8.53 -7.33 -19.69
N PHE A 91 7.27 -7.60 -19.37
CA PHE A 91 6.74 -7.61 -18.01
C PHE A 91 5.89 -8.87 -17.86
N THR A 92 6.29 -9.75 -16.95
CA THR A 92 5.48 -10.90 -16.57
C THR A 92 4.48 -10.44 -15.51
N LEU A 93 3.19 -10.60 -15.81
CA LEU A 93 2.14 -10.32 -14.83
C LEU A 93 2.27 -11.30 -13.65
N ALA A 94 2.09 -10.76 -12.45
CA ALA A 94 2.06 -11.51 -11.21
C ALA A 94 0.89 -12.51 -11.22
N PRO A 95 1.01 -13.64 -10.48
CA PRO A 95 -0.08 -14.59 -10.29
C PRO A 95 -1.34 -13.94 -9.69
N PRO A 96 -2.48 -14.64 -9.69
CA PRO A 96 -3.67 -14.19 -8.96
C PRO A 96 -3.38 -13.97 -7.47
N ALA A 97 -4.09 -13.02 -6.85
CA ALA A 97 -3.93 -12.66 -5.44
C ALA A 97 -4.05 -13.85 -4.48
N SER A 98 -4.88 -14.85 -4.83
CA SER A 98 -5.07 -16.09 -4.05
C SER A 98 -3.85 -17.01 -3.99
N GLN A 99 -2.81 -16.75 -4.79
CA GLN A 99 -1.55 -17.49 -4.84
C GLN A 99 -0.37 -16.67 -4.30
N MET A 100 -0.63 -15.53 -3.66
CA MET A 100 0.38 -14.58 -3.20
C MET A 100 0.15 -14.19 -1.74
N ASN A 101 1.16 -13.68 -1.06
CA ASN A 101 1.00 -13.13 0.29
C ASN A 101 0.52 -11.68 0.19
N LEU A 102 -0.60 -11.36 0.83
CA LEU A 102 -0.91 -9.97 1.18
C LEU A 102 0.27 -9.43 2.01
N CYS A 103 0.83 -8.31 1.60
CA CYS A 103 1.95 -7.67 2.30
C CYS A 103 1.57 -6.28 2.83
N ASN A 104 0.62 -5.59 2.20
CA ASN A 104 0.19 -4.27 2.65
C ASN A 104 -1.26 -3.98 2.24
N ILE A 105 -1.95 -3.18 3.04
CA ILE A 105 -3.19 -2.49 2.67
C ILE A 105 -2.96 -1.01 2.96
N HIS A 106 -3.29 -0.13 2.02
CA HIS A 106 -3.26 1.32 2.22
C HIS A 106 -4.36 1.99 1.39
N THR A 107 -4.61 3.27 1.68
CA THR A 107 -5.64 4.04 0.96
C THR A 107 -5.09 5.35 0.42
N HIS A 108 -5.75 5.88 -0.60
CA HIS A 108 -5.54 7.23 -1.13
C HIS A 108 -6.84 8.01 -1.07
N THR A 109 -6.76 9.32 -0.75
CA THR A 109 -7.92 10.20 -0.84
C THR A 109 -8.07 10.64 -2.27
N ASN A 110 -9.26 10.36 -2.81
CA ASN A 110 -9.58 10.24 -4.23
C ASN A 110 -8.80 9.09 -4.89
N ALA A 111 -9.26 8.68 -6.08
CA ALA A 111 -8.60 7.67 -6.86
C ALA A 111 -7.34 8.21 -7.54
N GLU A 112 -6.24 7.46 -7.41
CA GLU A 112 -5.03 7.63 -8.19
C GLU A 112 -5.29 7.33 -9.66
N HIS A 113 -6.05 6.27 -9.93
CA HIS A 113 -6.52 5.93 -11.27
C HIS A 113 -7.72 6.78 -11.68
N ALA A 114 -7.93 6.91 -12.98
CA ALA A 114 -9.23 7.30 -13.53
C ALA A 114 -9.92 6.07 -14.12
N GLY A 115 -11.25 6.03 -14.05
CA GLY A 115 -12.03 4.92 -14.59
C GLY A 115 -13.49 5.32 -14.86
N PRO A 116 -14.27 4.43 -15.51
CA PRO A 116 -15.64 4.72 -15.90
C PRO A 116 -16.53 5.22 -14.75
N GLY A 117 -16.41 4.64 -13.56
CA GLY A 117 -17.19 5.03 -12.37
C GLY A 117 -16.59 6.17 -11.53
N PHE A 118 -15.36 6.61 -11.84
CA PHE A 118 -14.63 7.64 -11.11
C PHE A 118 -13.79 8.50 -12.08
N ALA A 119 -14.48 9.36 -12.83
CA ALA A 119 -13.87 10.19 -13.87
C ALA A 119 -13.77 11.68 -13.49
N LEU A 120 -14.35 12.08 -12.35
CA LEU A 120 -14.43 13.48 -11.97
C LEU A 120 -13.12 13.94 -11.33
N SER A 121 -12.43 14.92 -11.93
CA SER A 121 -11.20 15.43 -11.33
C SER A 121 -11.43 16.05 -9.94
N ALA A 122 -10.59 15.68 -8.98
CA ALA A 122 -10.54 16.29 -7.66
C ALA A 122 -9.68 17.56 -7.60
N GLY A 123 -9.09 17.98 -8.72
CA GLY A 123 -8.11 19.06 -8.80
C GLY A 123 -6.67 18.53 -8.78
N GLY A 124 -5.71 19.45 -8.57
CA GLY A 124 -4.29 19.12 -8.44
C GLY A 124 -3.81 19.10 -6.99
N GLY A 125 -2.53 18.78 -6.80
CA GLY A 125 -1.88 18.74 -5.48
C GLY A 125 -1.91 17.34 -4.85
N GLU A 126 -1.55 17.30 -3.57
CA GLU A 126 -1.36 16.05 -2.80
C GLU A 126 -2.64 15.20 -2.71
N HIS A 127 -3.81 15.84 -2.63
CA HIS A 127 -5.12 15.17 -2.65
C HIS A 127 -5.87 15.45 -3.96
N GLY A 128 -5.15 15.47 -5.09
CA GLY A 128 -5.74 15.49 -6.43
C GLY A 128 -6.45 14.18 -6.76
N GLY A 129 -6.35 13.70 -8.01
CA GLY A 129 -6.92 12.40 -8.41
C GLY A 129 -8.37 12.51 -8.89
N TYR A 130 -9.14 11.44 -8.69
CA TYR A 130 -10.48 11.28 -9.27
C TYR A 130 -11.55 10.87 -8.25
N LYS A 131 -12.73 11.47 -8.35
CA LYS A 131 -13.89 11.21 -7.51
C LYS A 131 -14.87 10.27 -8.23
N CYS A 132 -15.59 9.49 -7.44
CA CYS A 132 -16.73 8.73 -7.90
C CYS A 132 -17.77 9.64 -8.57
N ASN A 133 -18.36 9.17 -9.68
CA ASN A 133 -19.32 9.96 -10.45
C ASN A 133 -20.59 10.29 -9.66
N GLU A 134 -20.94 9.44 -8.69
CA GLU A 134 -22.12 9.59 -7.83
C GLU A 134 -21.97 10.63 -6.71
N THR A 135 -20.79 11.24 -6.52
CA THR A 135 -20.56 12.15 -5.38
C THR A 135 -21.59 13.27 -5.27
N ALA A 136 -22.04 13.83 -6.39
CA ALA A 136 -23.04 14.92 -6.40
C ALA A 136 -24.48 14.45 -6.09
N GLN A 137 -24.72 13.15 -5.99
CA GLN A 137 -26.04 12.54 -5.79
C GLN A 137 -26.32 12.18 -4.33
N LEU A 138 -25.34 12.35 -3.44
CA LEU A 138 -25.48 12.00 -2.03
C LEU A 138 -26.50 12.89 -1.33
N THR A 139 -27.31 12.28 -0.47
CA THR A 139 -28.26 12.98 0.38
C THR A 139 -27.55 13.70 1.53
N GLU A 140 -28.23 14.69 2.13
CA GLU A 140 -27.73 15.37 3.34
C GLU A 140 -27.45 14.39 4.49
N LYS A 141 -28.24 13.31 4.60
CA LYS A 141 -28.04 12.26 5.60
C LYS A 141 -26.73 11.51 5.35
N GLU A 142 -26.49 11.10 4.11
CA GLU A 142 -25.25 10.39 3.73
C GLU A 142 -24.02 11.28 3.88
N LEU A 143 -24.15 12.60 3.69
CA LEU A 143 -23.06 13.58 3.83
C LEU A 143 -22.76 13.96 5.28
N LYS A 144 -23.64 13.64 6.23
CA LYS A 144 -23.44 14.01 7.64
C LYS A 144 -22.34 13.16 8.25
N ASP A 145 -21.22 13.77 8.62
CA ASP A 145 -20.13 13.06 9.31
C ASP A 145 -20.57 12.58 10.72
N PRO A 146 -20.64 11.26 10.97
CA PRO A 146 -21.03 10.73 12.26
C PRO A 146 -19.99 11.01 13.36
N ALA A 147 -18.74 11.28 12.99
CA ALA A 147 -17.66 11.56 13.94
C ALA A 147 -17.37 13.06 14.12
N ALA A 148 -18.13 13.95 13.46
CA ALA A 148 -17.96 15.41 13.54
C ALA A 148 -16.50 15.87 13.31
N GLY A 149 -15.79 15.24 12.36
CA GLY A 149 -14.39 15.52 12.03
C GLY A 149 -13.37 14.88 12.98
N LEU A 150 -13.82 14.09 13.95
CA LEU A 150 -12.99 13.45 14.98
C LEU A 150 -12.88 11.94 14.79
N GLY A 151 -13.11 11.46 13.56
CA GLY A 151 -12.96 10.04 13.22
C GLY A 151 -11.52 9.57 13.41
N ALA A 152 -11.36 8.31 13.83
CA ALA A 152 -10.04 7.72 14.03
C ALA A 152 -9.27 7.51 12.71
N PHE A 153 -9.97 7.47 11.57
CA PHE A 153 -9.33 7.60 10.27
C PHE A 153 -9.31 9.08 9.87
N HIS A 154 -8.14 9.69 9.98
CA HIS A 154 -7.96 11.13 9.88
C HIS A 154 -8.11 11.65 8.44
N GLY A 155 -8.77 12.80 8.30
CA GLY A 155 -8.91 13.51 7.03
C GLY A 155 -9.97 12.97 6.07
N ALA A 156 -10.51 11.77 6.31
CA ALA A 156 -11.64 11.22 5.56
C ALA A 156 -12.97 11.67 6.18
N LYS A 157 -13.96 11.96 5.33
CA LYS A 157 -15.34 12.30 5.72
C LYS A 157 -16.33 11.80 4.66
N PRO A 158 -17.64 11.74 4.95
CA PRO A 158 -18.60 11.35 3.94
C PRO A 158 -18.59 12.31 2.74
N GLY A 159 -18.80 11.77 1.54
CA GLY A 159 -18.67 12.47 0.27
C GLY A 159 -17.28 12.40 -0.36
N ASP A 160 -16.25 12.05 0.40
CA ASP A 160 -14.93 11.78 -0.17
C ASP A 160 -14.94 10.45 -0.94
N SER A 161 -14.12 10.37 -1.98
CA SER A 161 -13.76 9.10 -2.61
C SER A 161 -12.45 8.60 -2.00
N ILE A 162 -12.30 7.29 -1.85
CA ILE A 162 -11.01 6.68 -1.48
C ILE A 162 -10.69 5.54 -2.43
N GLU A 163 -9.44 5.42 -2.86
CA GLU A 163 -8.95 4.21 -3.53
C GLU A 163 -8.17 3.36 -2.54
N VAL A 164 -8.57 2.10 -2.40
CA VAL A 164 -7.94 1.14 -1.49
C VAL A 164 -7.10 0.17 -2.29
N HIS A 165 -5.86 -0.03 -1.86
CA HIS A 165 -4.93 -0.97 -2.47
C HIS A 165 -4.69 -2.15 -1.54
N TRP A 166 -4.99 -3.36 -2.01
CA TRP A 166 -4.49 -4.59 -1.41
C TRP A 166 -3.26 -5.03 -2.20
N VAL A 167 -2.08 -4.91 -1.57
CA VAL A 167 -0.79 -5.21 -2.19
C VAL A 167 -0.38 -6.63 -1.84
N PHE A 168 -0.09 -7.42 -2.86
CA PHE A 168 0.34 -8.79 -2.77
C PHE A 168 1.77 -8.96 -3.31
N SER A 169 2.52 -9.83 -2.65
CA SER A 169 3.91 -10.17 -2.99
C SER A 169 4.05 -11.67 -3.24
N SER A 170 4.90 -12.03 -4.19
CA SER A 170 5.33 -13.42 -4.38
C SER A 170 6.35 -13.88 -3.35
N CYS A 171 6.86 -12.97 -2.50
CA CYS A 171 7.77 -13.34 -1.41
C CYS A 171 7.03 -14.02 -0.26
N ASP A 172 7.76 -14.82 0.51
CA ASP A 172 7.33 -15.29 1.82
C ASP A 172 7.55 -14.17 2.86
N VAL A 173 6.51 -13.35 3.08
CA VAL A 173 6.54 -12.16 3.93
C VAL A 173 5.22 -12.03 4.70
N ALA A 174 5.31 -11.47 5.90
CA ALA A 174 4.14 -11.09 6.68
C ALA A 174 3.67 -9.66 6.31
N PRO A 175 2.36 -9.37 6.41
CA PRO A 175 1.86 -8.03 6.17
C PRO A 175 2.40 -7.01 7.16
N GLY A 176 2.66 -5.79 6.69
CA GLY A 176 3.22 -4.72 7.52
C GLY A 176 3.16 -3.35 6.85
N LYS A 177 3.75 -2.37 7.54
CA LYS A 177 3.76 -0.97 7.10
C LYS A 177 4.52 -0.77 5.79
N GLY A 178 3.85 -0.10 4.86
CA GLY A 178 4.43 0.36 3.61
C GLY A 178 4.95 -0.75 2.69
N LEU A 179 5.57 -0.31 1.59
CA LEU A 179 6.05 -1.20 0.54
C LEU A 179 7.21 -2.11 0.98
N GLY A 180 7.97 -1.72 2.01
CA GLY A 180 9.07 -2.52 2.54
C GLY A 180 8.62 -3.89 3.06
N ALA A 181 7.39 -3.99 3.58
CA ALA A 181 6.81 -5.25 4.04
C ALA A 181 6.58 -6.27 2.91
N CYS A 182 6.59 -5.83 1.64
CA CYS A 182 6.42 -6.70 0.49
C CYS A 182 7.72 -7.40 0.04
N MET A 183 8.84 -7.15 0.73
CA MET A 183 10.17 -7.66 0.39
C MET A 183 10.83 -8.30 1.63
N SER A 184 11.88 -9.09 1.39
CA SER A 184 12.76 -9.60 2.44
C SER A 184 14.22 -9.63 1.97
N ASP A 185 15.16 -9.85 2.89
CA ASP A 185 16.59 -9.97 2.54
C ASP A 185 16.84 -11.03 1.46
N SER A 186 16.06 -12.13 1.52
CA SER A 186 16.11 -13.24 0.56
C SER A 186 15.26 -13.04 -0.70
N CYS A 187 14.41 -12.01 -0.75
CA CYS A 187 13.47 -11.77 -1.83
C CYS A 187 13.30 -10.25 -2.07
N GLN A 188 14.24 -9.68 -2.85
CA GLN A 188 14.33 -8.23 -3.09
C GLN A 188 13.62 -7.76 -4.37
N ASN A 189 13.22 -8.69 -5.24
CA ASN A 189 12.53 -8.38 -6.50
C ASN A 189 11.27 -9.27 -6.67
N PRO A 190 10.26 -9.11 -5.81
CA PRO A 190 9.00 -9.83 -5.94
C PRO A 190 8.28 -9.53 -7.25
N GLN A 191 7.44 -10.47 -7.67
CA GLN A 191 6.27 -10.10 -8.45
C GLN A 191 5.27 -9.42 -7.52
N LEU A 192 4.89 -8.18 -7.85
CA LEU A 192 3.91 -7.41 -7.10
C LEU A 192 2.58 -7.38 -7.84
N ARG A 193 1.49 -7.55 -7.09
CA ARG A 193 0.12 -7.39 -7.57
C ARG A 193 -0.63 -6.43 -6.66
N VAL A 194 -1.39 -5.51 -7.24
CA VAL A 194 -2.28 -4.64 -6.50
C VAL A 194 -3.70 -4.86 -7.00
N GLU A 195 -4.57 -5.28 -6.09
CA GLU A 195 -6.02 -5.22 -6.29
C GLU A 195 -6.50 -3.86 -5.79
N SER A 196 -7.25 -3.15 -6.62
CA SER A 196 -7.73 -1.80 -6.32
C SER A 196 -9.25 -1.68 -6.43
N GLN A 197 -9.83 -0.98 -5.46
CA GLN A 197 -11.24 -0.57 -5.45
C GLN A 197 -11.36 0.89 -5.03
N VAL A 198 -12.17 1.66 -5.75
CA VAL A 198 -12.57 3.01 -5.37
C VAL A 198 -13.90 2.97 -4.63
N PHE A 199 -13.97 3.59 -3.44
CA PHE A 199 -15.21 3.72 -2.69
C PHE A 199 -15.65 5.18 -2.60
N LEU A 200 -16.96 5.40 -2.56
CA LEU A 200 -17.58 6.65 -2.13
C LEU A 200 -17.97 6.50 -0.66
N LEU A 201 -17.37 7.31 0.22
CA LEU A 201 -17.66 7.28 1.64
C LEU A 201 -19.04 7.89 1.92
N VAL A 202 -19.89 7.15 2.63
CA VAL A 202 -21.23 7.59 3.01
C VAL A 202 -21.50 7.28 4.48
N ASN A 203 -22.29 8.11 5.14
CA ASN A 203 -22.85 7.78 6.45
C ASN A 203 -24.14 6.96 6.28
N ASP A 204 -23.96 5.68 5.93
CA ASP A 204 -25.05 4.74 5.72
C ASP A 204 -24.63 3.31 6.10
N HIS A 205 -25.19 2.78 7.19
CA HIS A 205 -24.92 1.43 7.68
C HIS A 205 -25.41 0.30 6.77
N THR A 206 -26.15 0.61 5.70
CA THR A 206 -26.54 -0.37 4.67
C THR A 206 -25.53 -0.47 3.53
N ALA A 207 -24.56 0.46 3.46
CA ALA A 207 -23.44 0.39 2.53
C ALA A 207 -22.44 -0.70 2.95
N LEU A 208 -21.40 -0.90 2.15
CA LEU A 208 -20.37 -1.91 2.43
C LEU A 208 -19.65 -1.61 3.75
N ASP A 209 -19.30 -2.67 4.49
CA ASP A 209 -18.49 -2.60 5.71
C ASP A 209 -17.02 -2.88 5.36
N PHE A 210 -16.13 -1.91 5.62
CA PHE A 210 -14.71 -2.03 5.32
C PHE A 210 -14.07 -3.22 6.04
N LYS A 211 -14.57 -3.60 7.22
CA LYS A 211 -14.05 -4.73 8.02
C LYS A 211 -14.24 -6.08 7.32
N ASP A 212 -15.07 -6.17 6.28
CA ASP A 212 -15.17 -7.36 5.44
C ASP A 212 -13.96 -7.57 4.53
N TYR A 213 -13.13 -6.53 4.36
CA TYR A 213 -11.98 -6.53 3.45
C TYR A 213 -10.62 -6.36 4.15
N ILE A 214 -10.60 -6.32 5.49
CA ILE A 214 -9.36 -6.10 6.25
C ILE A 214 -8.58 -7.40 6.45
N TYR A 215 -7.30 -7.25 6.81
CA TYR A 215 -6.47 -8.31 7.36
C TYR A 215 -6.43 -8.25 8.89
N ARG A 216 -6.71 -9.38 9.54
CA ARG A 216 -6.49 -9.60 10.99
C ARG A 216 -5.96 -11.00 11.25
N GLY A 217 -4.83 -11.34 10.65
CA GLY A 217 -4.22 -12.67 10.79
C GLY A 217 -4.84 -13.74 9.89
N HIS A 218 -5.70 -13.36 8.94
CA HIS A 218 -6.38 -14.31 8.06
C HIS A 218 -5.38 -14.92 7.05
N GLN A 219 -5.43 -16.24 6.92
CA GLN A 219 -4.62 -16.98 5.96
C GLN A 219 -5.46 -18.01 5.23
N VAL A 220 -5.14 -18.21 3.95
CA VAL A 220 -5.74 -19.26 3.11
C VAL A 220 -4.59 -20.07 2.54
N GLN A 221 -4.58 -21.38 2.77
CA GLN A 221 -3.51 -22.28 2.31
C GLN A 221 -2.10 -21.84 2.74
N GLY A 222 -1.97 -21.23 3.94
CA GLY A 222 -0.71 -20.73 4.46
C GLY A 222 -0.25 -19.38 3.90
N LEU A 223 -1.03 -18.76 3.02
CA LEU A 223 -0.77 -17.43 2.47
C LEU A 223 -1.57 -16.37 3.22
N HIS A 224 -0.95 -15.24 3.53
CA HIS A 224 -1.63 -14.09 4.13
C HIS A 224 -2.66 -13.50 3.15
N GLN A 225 -3.90 -13.30 3.61
CA GLN A 225 -5.01 -12.84 2.77
C GLN A 225 -5.92 -11.87 3.52
N PRO A 226 -6.50 -10.85 2.86
CA PRO A 226 -7.62 -10.13 3.46
C PRO A 226 -8.80 -11.10 3.68
N ARG A 227 -9.80 -10.69 4.47
CA ARG A 227 -11.03 -11.48 4.66
C ARG A 227 -11.75 -11.76 3.34
N ALA A 228 -11.85 -10.74 2.49
CA ALA A 228 -12.33 -10.81 1.13
C ALA A 228 -11.70 -9.69 0.30
N LEU A 229 -11.85 -9.76 -1.02
CA LEU A 229 -11.68 -8.61 -1.92
C LEU A 229 -13.07 -8.19 -2.42
N PRO A 230 -13.33 -6.89 -2.64
CA PRO A 230 -14.58 -6.43 -3.25
C PRO A 230 -14.84 -7.15 -4.58
N GLY A 231 -16.11 -7.45 -4.90
CA GLY A 231 -16.48 -8.29 -6.05
C GLY A 231 -17.36 -7.62 -7.11
N ASP A 232 -18.24 -6.71 -6.70
CA ASP A 232 -19.47 -6.37 -7.46
C ASP A 232 -19.41 -5.01 -8.19
N THR A 233 -18.21 -4.52 -8.50
CA THR A 233 -17.95 -3.20 -9.10
C THR A 233 -17.31 -3.32 -10.48
N GLY A 234 -17.76 -4.35 -11.22
CA GLY A 234 -17.32 -4.65 -12.57
C GLY A 234 -16.10 -5.57 -12.65
N THR A 235 -15.80 -6.03 -13.88
CA THR A 235 -14.63 -6.87 -14.16
C THR A 235 -13.36 -6.03 -14.03
N PRO A 236 -12.37 -6.42 -13.20
CA PRO A 236 -11.15 -5.65 -13.04
C PRO A 236 -10.35 -5.52 -14.35
N VAL A 237 -9.85 -4.33 -14.61
CA VAL A 237 -8.89 -4.07 -15.70
C VAL A 237 -7.49 -4.41 -15.20
N THR A 238 -6.90 -5.47 -15.77
CA THR A 238 -5.55 -5.92 -15.40
C THR A 238 -4.51 -5.36 -16.37
N TYR A 239 -3.45 -4.75 -15.85
CA TYR A 239 -2.38 -4.19 -16.67
C TYR A 239 -1.03 -4.12 -15.93
N GLY A 240 0.05 -3.92 -16.69
CA GLY A 240 1.38 -3.71 -16.12
C GLY A 240 1.64 -2.24 -15.85
N GLY A 241 2.10 -1.93 -14.65
CA GLY A 241 2.42 -0.57 -14.23
C GLY A 241 3.59 -0.56 -13.26
N SER A 242 3.60 0.47 -12.41
CA SER A 242 4.61 0.69 -11.39
C SER A 242 3.99 1.06 -10.05
N THR A 243 4.81 1.27 -9.03
CA THR A 243 4.33 1.96 -7.82
C THR A 243 4.06 3.43 -8.12
N THR A 244 3.17 4.04 -7.33
CA THR A 244 2.54 5.35 -7.58
C THR A 244 3.00 6.45 -6.66
N GLY A 245 3.97 6.19 -5.77
CA GLY A 245 4.39 7.14 -4.73
C GLY A 245 4.68 8.57 -5.24
N PRO A 246 4.41 9.61 -4.44
CA PRO A 246 4.28 11.00 -4.90
C PRO A 246 5.57 11.62 -5.45
N ARG A 247 6.74 11.03 -5.16
CA ARG A 247 8.03 11.46 -5.71
C ARG A 247 8.22 11.15 -7.20
N TYR A 248 7.39 10.26 -7.76
CA TYR A 248 7.51 9.80 -9.13
C TYR A 248 6.71 10.67 -10.09
N SER A 249 7.21 10.86 -11.30
CA SER A 249 6.56 11.61 -12.38
C SER A 249 6.76 10.89 -13.71
N GLN A 250 6.41 11.53 -14.82
CA GLN A 250 6.77 11.03 -16.16
C GLN A 250 8.26 11.25 -16.49
N THR A 251 8.96 12.11 -15.74
CA THR A 251 10.41 12.33 -15.88
C THR A 251 11.21 11.51 -14.87
N ILE A 252 10.59 11.13 -13.75
CA ILE A 252 11.17 10.34 -12.67
C ILE A 252 10.34 9.07 -12.50
N CYS A 253 10.69 8.01 -13.24
CA CYS A 253 9.97 6.74 -13.22
C CYS A 253 10.16 5.99 -11.90
N SER A 254 9.16 5.22 -11.51
CA SER A 254 9.29 4.19 -10.48
C SER A 254 10.02 2.95 -11.03
N PRO A 255 10.98 2.39 -10.28
CA PRO A 255 11.75 1.22 -10.69
C PRO A 255 10.98 -0.09 -10.55
N LEU A 256 9.97 -0.16 -9.66
CA LEU A 256 9.27 -1.39 -9.37
C LEU A 256 8.14 -1.63 -10.35
N GLN A 257 8.03 -2.86 -10.81
CA GLN A 257 6.99 -3.30 -11.74
C GLN A 257 5.85 -3.94 -10.96
N VAL A 258 4.62 -3.52 -11.26
CA VAL A 258 3.43 -3.91 -10.51
C VAL A 258 2.36 -4.38 -11.48
N THR A 259 1.73 -5.50 -11.18
CA THR A 259 0.50 -5.93 -11.85
C THR A 259 -0.67 -5.25 -11.17
N TRP A 260 -1.29 -4.31 -11.87
CA TRP A 260 -2.49 -3.63 -11.39
C TRP A 260 -3.72 -4.39 -11.82
N SER A 261 -4.70 -4.47 -10.93
CA SER A 261 -6.04 -5.01 -11.15
C SER A 261 -7.04 -4.02 -10.55
N VAL A 262 -7.56 -3.13 -11.40
CA VAL A 262 -8.37 -1.98 -10.96
C VAL A 262 -9.82 -2.19 -11.37
N ARG A 263 -10.74 -2.13 -10.41
CA ARG A 263 -12.17 -2.26 -10.67
C ARG A 263 -12.74 -0.97 -11.27
N PRO A 264 -13.59 -1.06 -12.32
CA PRO A 264 -14.00 0.11 -13.09
C PRO A 264 -15.04 1.01 -12.40
N ASP A 265 -15.80 0.47 -11.45
CA ASP A 265 -16.91 1.18 -10.82
C ASP A 265 -16.64 1.45 -9.34
N CYS A 266 -17.25 2.52 -8.81
CA CYS A 266 -17.24 2.79 -7.38
C CYS A 266 -18.28 1.92 -6.64
N ALA A 267 -18.04 1.69 -5.35
CA ALA A 267 -19.07 1.23 -4.41
C ALA A 267 -19.21 2.20 -3.24
N ARG A 268 -20.39 2.22 -2.61
CA ARG A 268 -20.58 2.96 -1.36
C ARG A 268 -20.00 2.18 -0.19
N LEU A 269 -19.29 2.87 0.70
CA LEU A 269 -18.69 2.32 1.91
C LEU A 269 -19.17 3.11 3.12
N ASP A 270 -19.65 2.40 4.15
CA ASP A 270 -20.02 3.03 5.42
C ASP A 270 -18.76 3.58 6.08
N ILE A 271 -18.66 4.90 6.19
CA ILE A 271 -17.48 5.54 6.79
C ILE A 271 -17.25 5.15 8.25
N ASN A 272 -18.31 4.76 8.99
CA ASN A 272 -18.16 4.28 10.35
C ASN A 272 -17.24 3.04 10.41
N SER A 273 -17.34 2.15 9.43
CA SER A 273 -16.49 0.95 9.36
C SER A 273 -15.02 1.26 9.11
N LEU A 274 -14.72 2.33 8.36
CA LEU A 274 -13.35 2.81 8.15
C LEU A 274 -12.77 3.43 9.43
N TYR A 275 -13.56 4.26 10.11
CA TYR A 275 -13.18 4.81 11.41
C TYR A 275 -12.91 3.70 12.45
N GLU A 276 -13.77 2.69 12.51
CA GLU A 276 -13.57 1.54 13.40
C GLU A 276 -12.31 0.75 13.07
N TRP A 277 -12.00 0.55 11.78
CA TRP A 277 -10.77 -0.14 11.39
C TRP A 277 -9.52 0.58 11.87
N ALA A 278 -9.46 1.91 11.73
CA ALA A 278 -8.36 2.72 12.27
C ALA A 278 -8.32 2.67 13.81
N ALA A 279 -9.46 2.86 14.48
CA ALA A 279 -9.54 2.86 15.94
C ALA A 279 -9.11 1.53 16.57
N LEU A 280 -9.43 0.40 15.93
CA LEU A 280 -9.02 -0.92 16.37
C LEU A 280 -7.51 -1.18 16.18
N GLY A 281 -6.81 -0.31 15.45
CA GLY A 281 -5.45 -0.53 14.99
C GLY A 281 -5.35 -1.60 13.90
N ASN A 282 -4.33 -1.48 13.07
CA ASN A 282 -4.01 -2.43 12.01
C ASN A 282 -2.48 -2.57 11.85
N VAL A 283 -2.04 -3.71 11.33
CA VAL A 283 -0.60 -4.04 11.17
C VAL A 283 0.11 -3.17 10.12
N PHE A 284 -0.65 -2.40 9.36
CA PHE A 284 -0.14 -1.49 8.33
C PHE A 284 0.16 -0.10 8.90
N GLU A 285 -0.31 0.19 10.12
CA GLU A 285 -0.28 1.52 10.75
C GLU A 285 -1.01 2.60 9.94
N GLU A 286 -2.05 2.22 9.21
CA GLU A 286 -2.86 3.14 8.41
C GLU A 286 -3.94 3.80 9.29
N ASP A 287 -3.85 5.11 9.45
CA ASP A 287 -4.85 5.95 10.13
C ASP A 287 -5.24 7.18 9.30
N HIS A 288 -4.71 7.32 8.07
CA HIS A 288 -5.06 8.36 7.11
C HIS A 288 -4.74 7.88 5.70
N SER A 289 -5.28 8.54 4.69
CA SER A 289 -4.97 8.25 3.30
C SER A 289 -3.68 8.93 2.84
N HIS A 290 -2.95 8.26 1.97
CA HIS A 290 -1.78 8.78 1.28
C HIS A 290 -2.16 9.75 0.16
N GLY A 291 -1.22 10.63 -0.19
CA GLY A 291 -1.35 11.52 -1.35
C GLY A 291 -1.31 10.76 -2.68
N VAL A 292 -1.77 11.41 -3.73
CA VAL A 292 -1.80 10.87 -5.10
C VAL A 292 -0.78 11.57 -5.99
N ARG A 293 -0.36 10.92 -7.07
CA ARG A 293 0.37 11.57 -8.17
C ARG A 293 -0.50 11.77 -9.41
N PRO A 294 -0.18 12.73 -10.31
CA PRO A 294 -0.90 12.87 -11.58
C PRO A 294 -0.83 11.60 -12.44
N LEU A 295 -1.87 11.37 -13.27
CA LEU A 295 -1.88 10.26 -14.22
C LEU A 295 -0.65 10.28 -15.15
N VAL A 296 -0.18 9.09 -15.46
CA VAL A 296 0.69 8.86 -16.60
C VAL A 296 -0.15 8.93 -17.88
N THR A 297 0.20 9.86 -18.75
CA THR A 297 -0.47 10.14 -20.03
C THR A 297 0.42 9.86 -21.24
N ALA A 298 1.75 9.82 -21.06
CA ALA A 298 2.68 9.45 -22.12
C ALA A 298 2.52 7.96 -22.48
N VAL A 299 2.03 7.67 -23.68
CA VAL A 299 1.75 6.29 -24.14
C VAL A 299 2.99 5.40 -24.14
N GLU A 300 4.19 5.97 -24.33
CA GLU A 300 5.47 5.27 -24.24
C GLU A 300 5.80 4.74 -22.83
N LEU A 301 5.16 5.31 -21.80
CA LEU A 301 5.26 4.85 -20.41
C LEU A 301 4.13 3.91 -20.01
N LEU A 302 3.11 3.71 -20.85
CA LEU A 302 1.96 2.86 -20.54
C LEU A 302 2.09 1.48 -21.17
N SER A 303 1.67 0.43 -20.46
CA SER A 303 1.44 -0.88 -21.07
C SER A 303 0.19 -0.84 -21.93
N GLN A 304 0.09 -1.67 -22.96
CA GLN A 304 -1.21 -1.91 -23.58
C GLN A 304 -2.12 -2.66 -22.60
N ILE A 305 -3.36 -2.20 -22.41
CA ILE A 305 -4.41 -2.98 -21.72
C ILE A 305 -4.92 -4.02 -22.73
N ARG A 306 -4.98 -5.29 -22.30
CA ARG A 306 -5.38 -6.42 -23.14
C ARG A 306 -6.83 -6.82 -22.89
#